data_AF-A0A0E3ZED6-F1
#
_entry.id   AF-A0A0E3ZED6-F1
#
_cell.length_a   1.000
_cell.length_b   1.000
_cell.length_c   1.000
_cell.angle_alpha   90.00
_cell.angle_beta   90.00
_cell.angle_gamma   90.00
#
_symmetry.space_group_name_H-M   'P 1'
#
loop_
_entity.id
_entity.type
_entity.pdbx_description
1 polymer ?
#
loop_
_entity_poly.entity_id
_entity_poly.type
_entity_poly.pdbx_seq_one_letter_code
_entity_poly.pdbx_strand_id
1 'polypeptide(L)'
;MAAAVTTKPASEKILILIRMDDQKKHLILAGIVAAILGFVCKLLYRPWVLENGIEDWGFQGFGPSCFYALGACLLLSGFSSKSNGSSILFAALGAMAYEIEQQYTSRTFDYKDLLATAAGLLVAILLRMYILTNRATEATELADENYKQHAEPVK
;
A
#
# COMPACT_ATOMS: atom_id res chain seq x y z
N MET A 1 -25.16 0.57 -41.79
CA MET A 1 -25.11 -0.03 -40.44
C MET A 1 -24.42 0.96 -39.51
N ALA A 2 -25.18 1.77 -38.78
CA ALA A 2 -24.63 2.66 -37.76
C ALA A 2 -24.56 1.89 -36.44
N ALA A 3 -23.36 1.72 -35.88
CA ALA A 3 -23.17 1.10 -34.57
C ALA A 3 -23.73 2.05 -33.50
N ALA A 4 -24.70 1.59 -32.72
CA ALA A 4 -25.21 2.32 -31.58
C ALA A 4 -24.08 2.48 -30.55
N VAL A 5 -23.59 3.71 -30.39
CA VAL A 5 -22.66 4.07 -29.30
C VAL A 5 -23.47 4.08 -28.02
N THR A 6 -23.50 2.94 -27.33
CA THR A 6 -24.07 2.82 -25.98
C THR A 6 -23.16 3.55 -25.00
N THR A 7 -23.47 4.82 -24.71
CA THR A 7 -22.80 5.57 -23.66
C THR A 7 -23.21 5.00 -22.29
N LYS A 8 -22.22 4.55 -21.50
CA LYS A 8 -22.45 4.10 -20.12
C LYS A 8 -23.18 5.18 -19.31
N PRO A 9 -24.21 4.83 -18.51
CA PRO A 9 -25.02 5.79 -17.78
C PRO A 9 -24.17 6.57 -16.75
N ALA A 10 -24.49 7.85 -16.56
CA ALA A 10 -23.75 8.77 -15.70
C ALA A 10 -23.64 8.29 -14.23
N SER A 11 -24.62 7.53 -13.75
CA SER A 11 -24.62 6.90 -12.41
C SER A 11 -23.47 5.91 -12.22
N GLU A 12 -23.09 5.15 -13.25
CA GLU A 12 -22.00 4.17 -13.18
C GLU A 12 -20.64 4.85 -13.04
N LYS A 13 -20.44 6.00 -13.70
CA LYS A 13 -19.21 6.80 -13.58
C LYS A 13 -19.03 7.40 -12.18
N ILE A 14 -20.11 7.89 -11.58
CA ILE A 14 -20.09 8.48 -10.23
C ILE A 14 -19.72 7.42 -9.19
N LEU A 15 -20.30 6.22 -9.29
CA LEU A 15 -20.00 5.11 -8.40
C LEU A 15 -18.52 4.67 -8.49
N ILE A 16 -17.97 4.61 -9.71
CA ILE A 16 -16.55 4.28 -9.94
C ILE A 16 -15.63 5.31 -9.27
N LEU A 17 -15.95 6.60 -9.39
CA LEU A 17 -15.13 7.68 -8.80
C LEU A 17 -15.13 7.64 -7.27
N ILE A 18 -16.30 7.46 -6.64
CA ILE A 18 -16.41 7.38 -5.18
C ILE A 18 -15.59 6.17 -4.65
N ARG A 19 -15.67 5.02 -5.32
CA ARG A 19 -14.91 3.81 -4.91
C ARG A 19 -13.40 3.96 -5.04
N MET A 20 -12.93 4.62 -6.10
CA MET A 20 -11.50 4.87 -6.28
C MET A 20 -10.92 5.74 -5.16
N ASP A 21 -11.72 6.68 -4.65
CA ASP A 21 -11.33 7.55 -3.54
C ASP A 21 -11.18 6.76 -2.22
N ASP A 22 -12.10 5.84 -1.94
CA ASP A 22 -12.03 5.02 -0.73
C ASP A 22 -10.86 4.04 -0.73
N GLN A 23 -10.54 3.41 -1.87
CA GLN A 23 -9.36 2.55 -1.98
C GLN A 23 -8.06 3.31 -1.65
N LYS A 24 -7.95 4.55 -2.14
CA LYS A 24 -6.80 5.42 -1.87
C LYS A 24 -6.68 5.77 -0.39
N LYS A 25 -7.80 6.09 0.27
CA LYS A 25 -7.80 6.38 1.73
C LYS A 25 -7.25 5.21 2.55
N HIS A 26 -7.64 3.97 2.22
CA HIS A 26 -7.15 2.79 2.93
C HIS A 26 -5.63 2.58 2.72
N LEU A 27 -5.15 2.76 1.49
CA LEU A 27 -3.71 2.70 1.19
C LEU A 27 -2.93 3.78 1.94
N ILE A 28 -3.44 5.02 1.95
CA ILE A 28 -2.83 6.14 2.68
C ILE A 28 -2.78 5.82 4.17
N LEU A 29 -3.90 5.38 4.76
CA LEU A 29 -3.96 5.06 6.18
C LEU A 29 -2.97 3.94 6.56
N ALA A 30 -2.94 2.85 5.78
CA ALA A 30 -1.99 1.77 5.99
C ALA A 30 -0.54 2.26 5.85
N GLY A 31 -0.27 3.14 4.88
CA GLY A 31 1.03 3.78 4.69
C GLY A 31 1.46 4.67 5.87
N ILE A 32 0.55 5.48 6.41
CA ILE A 32 0.80 6.31 7.60
C ILE A 32 1.13 5.42 8.80
N VAL A 33 0.34 4.37 9.04
CA VAL A 33 0.59 3.43 10.14
C VAL A 33 1.96 2.77 9.99
N ALA A 34 2.31 2.28 8.81
CA ALA A 34 3.63 1.70 8.55
C ALA A 34 4.77 2.72 8.76
N ALA A 35 4.62 3.96 8.30
CA ALA A 35 5.62 5.00 8.51
C ALA A 35 5.82 5.34 9.99
N ILE A 36 4.73 5.44 10.76
CA ILE A 36 4.77 5.63 12.22
C ILE A 36 5.49 4.44 12.88
N LEU A 37 5.17 3.20 12.49
CA LEU A 37 5.85 2.02 13.00
C LEU A 37 7.34 2.04 12.69
N GLY A 38 7.76 2.45 11.49
CA GLY A 38 9.18 2.63 11.16
C GLY A 38 9.87 3.62 12.08
N PHE A 39 9.20 4.73 12.39
CA PHE A 39 9.69 5.75 13.33
C PHE A 39 9.78 5.23 14.77
N VAL A 40 8.76 4.53 15.24
CA VAL A 40 8.75 3.86 16.55
C VAL A 40 9.85 2.81 16.63
N CYS A 41 10.05 2.01 15.57
CA CYS A 41 11.10 1.01 15.50
C CYS A 41 12.49 1.66 15.63
N LYS A 42 12.70 2.80 14.96
CA LYS A 42 13.99 3.50 14.96
C LYS A 42 14.28 4.22 16.27
N LEU A 43 13.30 4.94 16.83
CA LEU A 43 13.54 5.86 17.95
C LEU A 43 13.25 5.26 19.32
N LEU A 44 12.33 4.29 19.42
CA LEU A 44 11.92 3.73 20.70
C LEU A 44 12.40 2.28 20.85
N TYR A 45 12.05 1.44 19.88
CA TYR A 45 12.35 0.01 19.95
C TYR A 45 13.84 -0.30 19.86
N ARG A 46 14.54 0.23 18.84
CA ARG A 46 15.98 -0.05 18.65
C ARG A 46 16.81 0.36 19.88
N PRO A 47 16.70 1.58 20.43
CA PRO A 47 17.43 1.92 21.65
C PRO A 47 17.10 1.00 22.81
N TRP A 48 15.81 0.70 23.02
CA TRP A 48 15.38 -0.19 24.10
C TRP A 48 15.97 -1.61 23.98
N VAL A 49 16.01 -2.20 22.79
CA VAL A 49 16.62 -3.53 22.57
C VAL A 49 18.13 -3.49 22.81
N LEU A 50 18.82 -2.46 22.30
CA LEU A 50 20.27 -2.29 22.50
C LEU A 50 20.63 -2.09 23.98
N GLU A 51 19.89 -1.23 24.70
CA GLU A 51 20.13 -0.92 26.10
C GLU A 51 19.87 -2.11 27.04
N ASN A 52 18.89 -2.95 26.71
CA ASN A 52 18.55 -4.13 27.50
C ASN A 52 19.27 -5.40 27.04
N GLY A 53 20.14 -5.32 26.02
CA GLY A 53 20.87 -6.47 25.49
C GLY A 53 19.96 -7.58 24.96
N ILE A 54 18.79 -7.23 24.43
CA ILE A 54 17.81 -8.20 23.95
C ILE A 54 18.24 -8.76 22.60
N GLU A 55 18.29 -10.08 22.47
CA GLU A 55 18.58 -10.76 21.21
C GLU A 55 17.31 -10.88 20.37
N ASP A 56 17.03 -9.89 19.53
CA ASP A 56 15.86 -9.84 18.64
C ASP A 56 16.14 -10.31 17.20
N TRP A 57 17.21 -11.10 17.05
CA TRP A 57 17.69 -11.65 15.77
C TRP A 57 18.02 -10.58 14.72
N GLY A 58 18.27 -9.35 15.16
CA GLY A 58 18.64 -8.22 14.32
C GLY A 58 17.46 -7.42 13.78
N PHE A 59 16.23 -7.68 14.25
CA PHE A 59 15.04 -6.93 13.84
C PHE A 59 15.18 -5.42 14.14
N GLN A 60 15.83 -5.04 15.23
CA GLN A 60 16.15 -3.66 15.57
C GLN A 60 16.96 -2.96 14.48
N GLY A 61 17.78 -3.70 13.72
CA GLY A 61 18.58 -3.20 12.61
C GLY A 61 17.68 -2.92 11.40
N PHE A 62 17.02 -3.94 10.89
CA PHE A 62 16.36 -3.85 9.59
C PHE A 62 14.86 -3.47 9.63
N GLY A 63 14.23 -3.58 10.80
CA GLY A 63 12.81 -3.29 11.02
C GLY A 63 12.40 -1.88 10.55
N PRO A 64 13.12 -0.81 10.94
CA PRO A 64 12.85 0.53 10.46
C PRO A 64 12.82 0.64 8.92
N SER A 65 13.82 0.10 8.22
CA SER A 65 13.89 0.17 6.75
C SER A 65 12.75 -0.60 6.09
N CYS A 66 12.36 -1.77 6.64
CA CYS A 66 11.20 -2.52 6.16
C CYS A 66 9.91 -1.67 6.24
N PHE A 67 9.64 -1.08 7.41
CA PHE A 67 8.44 -0.29 7.64
C PHE A 67 8.43 1.02 6.86
N TYR A 68 9.58 1.69 6.70
CA TYR A 68 9.68 2.89 5.87
C TYR A 68 9.45 2.58 4.39
N ALA A 69 10.05 1.51 3.87
CA ALA A 69 9.82 1.07 2.49
C ALA A 69 8.35 0.74 2.24
N LEU A 70 7.74 -0.04 3.14
CA LEU A 70 6.31 -0.36 3.12
C LEU A 70 5.44 0.90 3.14
N GLY A 71 5.70 1.81 4.08
CA GLY A 71 4.96 3.06 4.23
C GLY A 71 5.06 3.95 2.99
N ALA A 72 6.28 4.15 2.47
CA ALA A 72 6.51 4.94 1.27
C ALA A 72 5.79 4.36 0.05
N CYS A 73 5.85 3.03 -0.14
CA CYS A 73 5.16 2.35 -1.24
C CYS A 73 3.64 2.55 -1.18
N LEU A 74 3.04 2.36 0.00
CA LEU A 74 1.60 2.48 0.19
C LEU A 74 1.12 3.94 0.06
N LEU A 75 1.85 4.89 0.64
CA LEU A 75 1.56 6.32 0.53
C LEU A 75 1.62 6.79 -0.93
N LEU A 76 2.69 6.43 -1.66
CA LEU A 76 2.84 6.84 -3.05
C LEU A 76 1.77 6.18 -3.94
N SER A 77 1.40 4.92 -3.67
CA SER A 77 0.28 4.28 -4.35
C SER A 77 -1.08 4.93 -4.05
N GLY A 78 -1.28 5.41 -2.83
CA GLY A 78 -2.53 6.06 -2.42
C GLY A 78 -2.68 7.47 -2.99
N PHE A 79 -1.61 8.26 -3.02
CA PHE A 79 -1.62 9.61 -3.59
C PHE A 79 -1.53 9.64 -5.12
N SER A 80 -1.08 8.55 -5.75
CA SER A 80 -0.99 8.49 -7.21
C SER A 80 -2.37 8.69 -7.86
N SER A 81 -2.45 9.60 -8.82
CA SER A 81 -3.67 9.83 -9.61
C SER A 81 -3.98 8.65 -10.52
N LYS A 82 -2.96 7.90 -10.93
CA LYS A 82 -3.08 6.69 -11.76
C LYS A 82 -2.93 5.46 -10.88
N SER A 83 -3.84 4.49 -11.00
CA SER A 83 -3.78 3.22 -10.26
C SER A 83 -2.71 2.26 -10.81
N ASN A 84 -1.52 2.77 -11.12
CA ASN A 84 -0.47 1.99 -11.74
C ASN A 84 0.41 1.35 -10.67
N GLY A 85 0.60 0.03 -10.76
CA GLY A 85 1.53 -0.69 -9.88
C GLY A 85 2.98 -0.18 -9.96
N SER A 86 3.32 0.57 -11.03
CA SER A 86 4.62 1.20 -11.18
C SER A 86 4.95 2.22 -10.09
N SER A 87 3.95 2.89 -9.49
CA SER A 87 4.18 3.82 -8.37
C SER A 87 4.86 3.13 -7.18
N ILE A 88 4.44 1.91 -6.86
CA ILE A 88 5.04 1.11 -5.78
C ILE A 88 6.48 0.73 -6.12
N LEU A 89 6.73 0.34 -7.38
CA LEU A 89 8.08 -0.01 -7.83
C LEU A 89 9.02 1.20 -7.75
N PHE A 90 8.59 2.38 -8.19
CA PHE A 90 9.40 3.60 -8.09
C PHE A 90 9.66 4.01 -6.64
N ALA A 91 8.69 3.85 -5.74
CA ALA A 91 8.90 4.09 -4.31
C ALA A 91 9.97 3.17 -3.73
N ALA A 92 9.89 1.87 -4.02
CA ALA A 92 10.88 0.90 -3.55
C ALA A 92 12.26 1.11 -4.17
N LEU A 93 12.33 1.43 -5.47
CA LEU A 93 13.60 1.79 -6.11
C LEU A 93 14.21 3.04 -5.49
N GLY A 94 13.40 4.04 -5.14
CA GLY A 94 13.86 5.22 -4.40
C GLY A 94 14.40 4.86 -3.01
N ALA A 95 13.70 3.99 -2.28
CA ALA A 95 14.17 3.50 -0.97
C ALA A 95 15.48 2.69 -1.09
N MET A 96 15.59 1.80 -2.07
CA MET A 96 16.83 1.05 -2.33
C MET A 96 17.97 1.97 -2.74
N ALA A 97 17.71 2.98 -3.58
CA ALA A 97 18.71 3.97 -3.98
C ALA A 97 19.21 4.76 -2.76
N TYR A 98 18.32 5.09 -1.82
CA TYR A 98 18.69 5.75 -0.56
C TYR A 98 19.59 4.87 0.32
N GLU A 99 19.27 3.57 0.45
CA GLU A 99 20.13 2.62 1.19
C GLU A 99 21.51 2.45 0.53
N ILE A 100 21.57 2.44 -0.81
CA ILE A 100 22.83 2.41 -1.56
C ILE A 100 23.60 3.72 -1.36
N GLU A 101 22.94 4.87 -1.37
CA GLU A 101 23.57 6.17 -1.11
C GLU A 101 24.21 6.21 0.28
N GLN A 102 23.54 5.66 1.30
CA GLN A 102 24.08 5.58 2.66
C GLN A 102 25.41 4.82 2.74
N GLN A 103 25.64 3.86 1.84
CA GLN A 103 26.95 3.19 1.76
C GLN A 103 28.09 4.17 1.48
N TYR A 104 27.85 5.15 0.60
CA TYR A 104 28.87 6.10 0.20
C TYR A 104 29.02 7.25 1.21
N THR A 105 27.93 7.70 1.82
CA THR A 105 27.94 8.85 2.73
C THR A 105 28.32 8.47 4.15
N SER A 106 27.82 7.34 4.65
CA SER A 106 27.93 6.96 6.07
C SER A 106 28.75 5.68 6.30
N ARG A 107 29.09 4.93 5.24
CA ARG A 107 29.76 3.60 5.31
C ARG A 107 29.01 2.56 6.15
N THR A 108 27.72 2.76 6.37
CA THR A 108 26.85 1.91 7.18
C THR A 108 25.93 1.06 6.31
N PHE A 109 26.43 0.49 5.21
CA PHE A 109 25.62 -0.43 4.42
C PHE A 109 25.40 -1.74 5.14
N ASP A 110 24.15 -2.02 5.46
CA ASP A 110 23.71 -3.32 5.93
C ASP A 110 22.91 -4.02 4.82
N TYR A 111 23.40 -5.17 4.35
CA TYR A 111 22.67 -5.99 3.39
C TYR A 111 21.28 -6.40 3.91
N LYS A 112 21.10 -6.46 5.24
CA LYS A 112 19.81 -6.72 5.88
C LYS A 112 18.81 -5.59 5.61
N ASP A 113 19.25 -4.34 5.50
CA ASP A 113 18.38 -3.19 5.23
C ASP A 113 17.88 -3.20 3.77
N LEU A 114 18.72 -3.67 2.84
CA LEU A 114 18.32 -3.90 1.46
C LEU A 114 17.28 -5.03 1.35
N LEU A 115 17.50 -6.15 2.03
CA LEU A 115 16.52 -7.25 2.10
C LEU A 115 15.22 -6.83 2.77
N ALA A 116 15.30 -6.03 3.84
CA ALA A 116 14.14 -5.47 4.52
C ALA A 116 13.34 -4.52 3.61
N THR A 117 14.02 -3.71 2.80
CA THR A 117 13.38 -2.85 1.80
C THR A 117 12.62 -3.70 0.76
N ALA A 118 13.23 -4.78 0.29
CA ALA A 118 12.58 -5.72 -0.63
C ALA A 118 11.38 -6.44 0.02
N ALA A 119 11.49 -6.82 1.30
CA ALA A 119 10.38 -7.39 2.06
C ALA A 119 9.23 -6.39 2.24
N GLY A 120 9.54 -5.13 2.57
CA GLY A 120 8.56 -4.05 2.67
C GLY A 120 7.82 -3.81 1.35
N LEU A 121 8.53 -3.84 0.22
CA LEU A 121 7.93 -3.80 -1.11
C LEU A 121 6.97 -4.98 -1.35
N LEU A 122 7.40 -6.21 -1.04
CA LEU A 122 6.57 -7.40 -1.23
C LEU A 122 5.26 -7.28 -0.43
N VAL A 123 5.36 -6.89 0.84
CA VAL A 123 4.19 -6.69 1.70
C VAL A 123 3.29 -5.57 1.15
N ALA A 124 3.86 -4.48 0.64
CA ALA A 124 3.09 -3.39 0.02
C ALA A 124 2.29 -3.87 -1.19
N ILE A 125 2.89 -4.71 -2.04
CA ILE A 125 2.22 -5.32 -3.21
C ILE A 125 1.06 -6.19 -2.74
N LEU A 126 1.29 -7.08 -1.76
CA LEU A 126 0.26 -7.98 -1.24
C LEU A 126 -0.91 -7.20 -0.61
N LEU A 127 -0.63 -6.18 0.21
CA LEU A 127 -1.66 -5.34 0.81
C LEU A 127 -2.46 -4.57 -0.23
N ARG A 128 -1.80 -4.01 -1.25
CA ARG A 128 -2.50 -3.36 -2.36
C ARG A 128 -3.41 -4.34 -3.08
N MET A 129 -2.93 -5.54 -3.40
CA MET A 129 -3.75 -6.56 -4.04
C MET A 129 -4.96 -6.93 -3.18
N TYR A 130 -4.75 -7.17 -1.89
CA TYR A 130 -5.82 -7.50 -0.96
C TYR A 130 -6.90 -6.40 -0.86
N ILE A 131 -6.49 -5.14 -0.69
CA ILE A 131 -7.41 -3.99 -0.59
C ILE A 131 -8.19 -3.80 -1.90
N LEU A 132 -7.55 -3.98 -3.05
CA LEU A 132 -8.22 -3.83 -4.34
C LEU A 132 -9.19 -4.98 -4.64
N THR A 133 -8.82 -6.22 -4.32
CA THR A 133 -9.65 -7.41 -4.56
C THR A 133 -10.90 -7.44 -3.67
N ASN A 134 -10.76 -7.23 -2.36
CA ASN A 134 -11.89 -7.29 -1.44
C ASN A 134 -12.99 -6.28 -1.78
N ARG A 135 -12.59 -5.07 -2.21
CA ARG A 135 -13.54 -4.03 -2.61
C ARG A 135 -14.18 -4.31 -3.96
N ALA A 136 -13.54 -5.10 -4.83
CA ALA A 136 -14.17 -5.58 -6.06
C ALA A 136 -15.24 -6.65 -5.75
N THR A 137 -15.03 -7.51 -4.76
CA THR A 137 -16.01 -8.50 -4.33
C THR A 137 -17.24 -7.86 -3.68
N GLU A 138 -17.04 -6.99 -2.68
CA GLU A 138 -18.13 -6.22 -2.06
C GLU A 138 -18.93 -5.41 -3.09
N ALA A 139 -18.23 -4.96 -4.14
CA ALA A 139 -18.84 -4.20 -5.21
C ALA A 139 -19.84 -4.99 -6.05
N THR A 140 -19.51 -6.25 -6.33
CA THR A 140 -20.35 -7.18 -7.09
C THR A 140 -21.54 -7.62 -6.24
N GLU A 141 -21.32 -7.91 -4.95
CA GLU A 141 -22.39 -8.34 -4.03
C GLU A 141 -23.49 -7.27 -3.89
N LEU A 142 -23.10 -6.00 -3.70
CA LEU A 142 -24.06 -4.89 -3.62
C LEU A 142 -24.84 -4.67 -4.93
N ALA A 143 -24.23 -4.94 -6.08
CA ALA A 143 -24.90 -4.83 -7.37
C ALA A 143 -25.96 -5.94 -7.55
N ASP A 144 -25.61 -7.17 -7.15
CA ASP A 144 -26.52 -8.31 -7.20
C ASP A 144 -27.70 -8.16 -6.23
N GLU A 145 -27.48 -7.61 -5.03
CA GLU A 145 -28.56 -7.31 -4.07
C GLU A 145 -29.54 -6.26 -4.61
N ASN A 146 -29.05 -5.16 -5.17
CA ASN A 146 -29.91 -4.12 -5.78
C ASN A 146 -30.70 -4.67 -6.97
N TYR A 147 -30.09 -5.52 -7.80
CA TYR A 147 -30.82 -6.16 -8.90
C TYR A 147 -31.99 -7.03 -8.39
N LYS A 148 -31.77 -7.83 -7.35
CA LYS A 148 -32.82 -8.66 -6.76
C LYS A 148 -33.98 -7.84 -6.19
N GLN A 149 -33.69 -6.71 -5.54
CA GLN A 149 -34.73 -5.83 -4.98
C GLN A 149 -35.63 -5.19 -6.05
N HIS A 150 -35.09 -4.91 -7.24
CA HIS A 150 -35.85 -4.31 -8.34
C HIS A 150 -36.47 -5.34 -9.31
N ALA A 151 -36.08 -6.61 -9.21
CA ALA A 151 -36.61 -7.69 -10.03
C ALA A 151 -37.85 -8.37 -9.43
N GLU A 152 -38.20 -8.12 -8.16
CA GLU A 152 -39.45 -8.61 -7.60
C GLU A 152 -40.65 -7.84 -8.22
N PRO A 153 -41.61 -8.55 -8.84
CA PRO A 153 -42.77 -7.90 -9.42
C PRO A 153 -43.59 -7.24 -8.30
N VAL A 154 -43.89 -5.95 -8.47
CA VAL A 154 -44.82 -5.21 -7.62
C VAL A 154 -46.17 -5.96 -7.68
N LYS A 155 -46.51 -6.62 -6.58
CA LYS A 155 -47.80 -7.30 -6.42
C LYS A 155 -48.91 -6.31 -6.13
#